data_AF-A0A5K1VBQ9-F1
#
_entry.id   AF-A0A5K1VBQ9-F1
#
_cell.length_a   1.000
_cell.length_b   1.000
_cell.length_c   1.000
_cell.angle_alpha   90.00
_cell.angle_beta   90.00
_cell.angle_gamma   90.00
#
_symmetry.space_group_name_H-M   'P 1'
#
loop_
_entity.id
_entity.type
_entity.pdbx_description
1 polymer ?
#
loop_
_entity_poly.entity_id
_entity_poly.type
_entity_poly.pdbx_seq_one_letter_code
_entity_poly.pdbx_strand_id
1 'polypeptide(L)'
;MIYLSDFVKENFHYHEHKGNGIGETIIKQYGRFFSEKIGELLHEKYGNLAIIKRDKNVFVASFRSPLRKPKDVFVIRQIYSAILNLSKEEMVYYVCGGDEKTFKELFHL
;
A
#
# COMPACT_ATOMS: atom_id res chain seq x y z
N MET A 1 5.08 3.18 18.30
CA MET A 1 3.98 3.36 17.33
C MET A 1 4.57 4.16 16.18
N ILE A 2 4.74 3.55 15.00
CA ILE A 2 5.31 4.25 13.83
C ILE A 2 4.15 4.97 13.15
N TYR A 3 4.20 6.30 13.05
CA TYR A 3 3.17 7.02 12.31
C TYR A 3 3.45 6.96 10.81
N LEU A 4 2.40 7.01 9.97
CA LEU A 4 2.57 7.12 8.51
C LEU A 4 3.49 8.30 8.14
N SER A 5 3.46 9.39 8.93
CA SER A 5 4.37 10.53 8.78
C SER A 5 5.85 10.15 8.96
N ASP A 6 6.16 9.19 9.83
CA ASP A 6 7.53 8.78 10.11
C ASP A 6 8.06 7.89 9.00
N PHE A 7 7.22 6.94 8.53
CA PHE A 7 7.52 6.13 7.33
C PHE A 7 7.75 7.01 6.09
N VAL A 8 6.92 8.03 5.90
CA VAL A 8 7.06 9.02 4.82
C VAL A 8 8.40 9.75 4.93
N LYS A 9 8.76 10.24 6.13
CA LYS A 9 10.02 10.97 6.37
C LYS A 9 11.26 10.10 6.11
N GLU A 10 11.29 8.89 6.64
CA GLU A 10 12.42 7.96 6.49
C GLU A 10 12.70 7.61 5.02
N ASN A 11 11.64 7.55 4.21
CA ASN A 11 11.74 7.21 2.79
C ASN A 11 11.83 8.44 1.87
N PHE A 12 11.72 9.67 2.40
CA PHE A 12 11.69 10.91 1.61
C PHE A 12 13.07 11.34 1.07
N HIS A 13 14.16 10.83 1.66
CA HIS A 13 15.54 11.21 1.31
C HIS A 13 16.01 10.72 -0.08
N TYR A 14 15.18 9.99 -0.83
CA TYR A 14 15.57 9.29 -2.04
C TYR A 14 15.73 10.20 -3.30
N HIS A 15 15.32 11.47 -3.26
CA HIS A 15 15.26 12.32 -4.47
C HIS A 15 15.72 13.78 -4.31
N GLU A 16 16.78 14.06 -3.55
CA GLU A 16 17.46 15.37 -3.68
C GLU A 16 18.26 15.51 -4.98
N HIS A 17 18.46 14.44 -5.76
CA HIS A 17 19.23 14.52 -6.99
C HIS A 17 18.54 13.82 -8.18
N LYS A 18 18.36 14.62 -9.23
CA LYS A 18 17.96 14.29 -10.62
C LYS A 18 16.47 14.41 -10.96
N GLY A 19 16.01 15.65 -11.14
CA GLY A 19 14.76 15.93 -11.85
C GLY A 19 14.77 17.30 -12.51
N ASN A 20 15.19 17.39 -13.78
CA ASN A 20 14.97 18.56 -14.62
C ASN A 20 13.51 18.58 -15.16
N GLY A 21 12.52 18.44 -14.26
CA GLY A 21 11.12 18.19 -14.64
C GLY A 21 10.15 19.19 -14.01
N ILE A 22 9.19 19.66 -14.82
CA ILE A 22 8.00 20.42 -14.41
C ILE A 22 7.35 19.74 -13.19
N GLY A 23 6.81 20.50 -12.23
CA GLY A 23 6.34 19.96 -10.94
C GLY A 23 5.40 18.75 -11.00
N GLU A 24 4.66 18.58 -12.10
CA GLU A 24 3.86 17.38 -12.38
C GLU A 24 4.69 16.09 -12.45
N THR A 25 5.88 16.14 -13.04
CA THR A 25 6.81 15.01 -13.14
C THR A 25 7.25 14.56 -11.74
N ILE A 26 7.57 15.51 -10.87
CA ILE A 26 7.98 15.27 -9.50
C ILE A 26 6.86 14.58 -8.72
N ILE A 27 5.63 15.10 -8.80
CA ILE A 27 4.46 14.51 -8.14
C ILE A 27 4.21 13.07 -8.62
N LYS A 28 4.34 12.80 -9.92
CA LYS A 28 4.20 11.44 -10.47
C LYS A 28 5.27 10.48 -9.96
N GLN A 29 6.52 10.94 -9.87
CA GLN A 29 7.63 10.13 -9.37
C GLN A 29 7.43 9.77 -7.89
N TYR A 30 7.11 10.75 -7.05
CA TYR A 30 6.81 10.49 -5.63
C TYR A 30 5.59 9.59 -5.46
N GLY A 31 4.50 9.84 -6.19
CA GLY A 31 3.31 9.00 -6.11
C GLY A 31 3.60 7.55 -6.49
N ARG A 32 4.48 7.33 -7.47
CA ARG A 32 4.94 5.98 -7.84
C ARG A 32 5.78 5.35 -6.74
N PHE A 33 6.79 6.06 -6.23
CA PHE A 33 7.66 5.58 -5.17
C PHE A 33 6.87 5.19 -3.91
N PHE A 34 5.91 6.03 -3.48
CA PHE A 34 5.04 5.69 -2.36
C PHE A 34 4.22 4.43 -2.61
N SER A 35 3.63 4.30 -3.79
CA SER A 35 2.87 3.11 -4.15
C SER A 35 3.75 1.84 -4.15
N GLU A 36 5.01 1.94 -4.57
CA GLU A 36 5.98 0.84 -4.53
C GLU A 36 6.35 0.47 -3.09
N LYS A 37 6.74 1.44 -2.27
CA LYS A 37 7.13 1.20 -0.87
C LYS A 37 6.01 0.61 -0.02
N ILE A 38 4.78 1.10 -0.22
CA ILE A 38 3.61 0.51 0.42
C ILE A 38 3.33 -0.90 -0.13
N GLY A 39 3.49 -1.12 -1.43
CA GLY A 39 3.33 -2.44 -2.03
C GLY A 39 4.29 -3.47 -1.44
N GLU A 40 5.57 -3.10 -1.30
CA GLU A 40 6.62 -3.91 -0.65
C GLU A 40 6.25 -4.22 0.81
N LEU A 41 5.92 -3.20 1.61
CA LEU A 41 5.53 -3.36 3.02
C LEU A 41 4.36 -4.34 3.19
N LEU A 42 3.31 -4.17 2.37
CA LEU A 42 2.14 -5.05 2.45
C LEU A 42 2.48 -6.48 2.01
N HIS A 43 3.31 -6.64 0.98
CA HIS A 43 3.75 -7.96 0.53
C HIS A 43 4.60 -8.67 1.59
N GLU A 44 5.55 -7.98 2.21
CA GLU A 44 6.40 -8.53 3.26
C GLU A 44 5.55 -9.02 4.45
N LYS A 45 4.57 -8.20 4.86
CA LYS A 45 3.76 -8.50 6.04
C LYS A 45 2.67 -9.54 5.79
N TYR A 46 1.97 -9.45 4.66
CA TYR A 46 0.75 -10.21 4.39
C TYR A 46 0.88 -11.20 3.23
N GLY A 47 1.97 -11.16 2.46
CA GLY A 47 2.27 -12.12 1.40
C GLY A 47 1.19 -12.16 0.32
N ASN A 48 0.61 -13.34 0.13
CA ASN A 48 -0.47 -13.59 -0.83
C ASN A 48 -1.81 -12.94 -0.45
N LEU A 49 -1.93 -12.37 0.75
CA LEU A 49 -3.14 -11.65 1.17
C LEU A 49 -3.03 -10.13 0.92
N ALA A 50 -1.89 -9.65 0.44
CA ALA A 50 -1.71 -8.24 0.14
C ALA A 50 -2.54 -7.81 -1.10
N ILE A 51 -3.33 -6.74 -0.99
CA ILE A 51 -4.11 -6.18 -2.10
C ILE A 51 -3.19 -5.27 -2.93
N ILE A 52 -2.31 -5.91 -3.70
CA ILE A 52 -1.27 -5.25 -4.48
C ILE A 52 -1.30 -5.75 -5.94
N LYS A 53 -0.66 -5.00 -6.82
CA LYS A 53 -0.37 -5.43 -8.19
C LYS A 53 1.11 -5.68 -8.34
N ARG A 54 1.47 -6.65 -9.19
CA ARG A 54 2.84 -6.82 -9.64
C ARG A 54 3.01 -6.07 -10.96
N ASP A 55 3.90 -5.09 -10.98
CA ASP A 55 4.33 -4.41 -12.21
C ASP A 55 5.81 -4.75 -12.43
N LYS A 56 6.09 -5.58 -13.44
CA LYS A 56 7.42 -6.17 -13.68
C LYS A 56 7.97 -6.87 -12.42
N ASN A 57 8.99 -6.28 -11.79
CA ASN A 57 9.68 -6.81 -10.61
C ASN A 57 9.34 -6.07 -9.32
N VAL A 58 8.36 -5.16 -9.34
CA VAL A 58 7.96 -4.40 -8.15
C VAL A 58 6.51 -4.67 -7.77
N PHE A 59 6.24 -4.61 -6.47
CA PHE A 59 4.91 -4.66 -5.90
C PHE A 59 4.37 -3.24 -5.72
N VAL A 60 3.14 -3.01 -6.17
CA VAL A 60 2.54 -1.67 -6.21
C VAL A 60 1.15 -1.69 -5.59
N ALA A 61 0.95 -0.84 -4.58
CA ALA A 61 -0.36 -0.58 -3.99
C ALA A 61 -1.03 0.62 -4.66
N SER A 62 -2.29 0.45 -5.08
CA SER A 62 -3.10 1.53 -5.67
C SER A 62 -4.23 1.92 -4.72
N PHE A 63 -4.25 3.18 -4.29
CA PHE A 63 -5.25 3.70 -3.36
C PHE A 63 -5.59 5.19 -3.60
N ARG A 64 -5.54 5.64 -4.85
CA ARG A 64 -5.66 7.09 -5.21
C ARG A 64 -7.10 7.61 -5.27
N SER A 65 -8.11 6.77 -5.15
CA SER A 65 -9.51 7.18 -5.27
C SER A 65 -10.43 6.40 -4.32
N PRO A 66 -10.16 6.41 -3.00
CA PRO A 66 -10.93 5.64 -2.01
C PRO A 66 -12.41 6.01 -1.98
N LEU A 67 -12.76 7.26 -2.28
CA LEU A 67 -14.15 7.72 -2.32
C LEU A 67 -14.94 7.19 -3.54
N ARG A 68 -14.26 6.71 -4.58
CA ARG A 68 -14.89 6.25 -5.84
C ARG A 68 -14.62 4.78 -6.15
N LYS A 69 -13.58 4.19 -5.58
CA LYS A 69 -13.16 2.81 -5.81
C LYS A 69 -13.12 2.08 -4.46
N PRO A 70 -14.11 1.22 -4.17
CA PRO A 70 -14.14 0.47 -2.91
C PRO A 70 -12.85 -0.30 -2.63
N LYS A 71 -12.21 -0.86 -3.67
CA LYS A 71 -10.89 -1.54 -3.57
C LYS A 71 -9.83 -0.67 -2.88
N ASP A 72 -9.79 0.63 -3.20
CA ASP A 72 -8.79 1.55 -2.65
C ASP A 72 -9.00 1.77 -1.13
N VAL A 73 -10.24 1.67 -0.63
CA VAL A 73 -10.53 1.71 0.82
C VAL A 73 -9.94 0.50 1.53
N PHE A 74 -10.08 -0.69 0.94
CA PHE A 74 -9.54 -1.93 1.51
C PHE A 74 -8.00 -1.93 1.54
N VAL A 75 -7.36 -1.34 0.52
CA VAL A 75 -5.90 -1.11 0.54
C VAL A 75 -5.51 -0.17 1.68
N ILE A 76 -6.24 0.93 1.91
CA ILE A 76 -5.99 1.83 3.05
C ILE A 76 -6.14 1.10 4.39
N ARG A 77 -7.16 0.25 4.53
CA ARG A 77 -7.33 -0.58 5.73
C ARG A 77 -6.15 -1.53 5.95
N GLN A 78 -5.65 -2.18 4.89
CA GLN A 78 -4.43 -3.00 5.00
C GLN A 78 -3.19 -2.22 5.41
N ILE A 79 -3.02 -0.99 4.90
CA ILE A 79 -1.93 -0.11 5.31
C ILE A 79 -2.04 0.18 6.82
N TYR A 80 -3.25 0.49 7.30
CA TYR A 80 -3.48 0.75 8.71
C TYR A 80 -3.22 -0.48 9.59
N SER A 81 -3.69 -1.65 9.17
CA SER A 81 -3.37 -2.93 9.83
C SER A 81 -1.85 -3.18 9.88
N ALA A 82 -1.13 -2.85 8.80
CA ALA A 82 0.32 -3.01 8.74
C ALA A 82 1.04 -2.10 9.73
N ILE A 83 0.63 -0.84 9.84
CA ILE A 83 1.16 0.13 10.80
C ILE A 83 0.91 -0.31 12.24
N LEU A 84 -0.26 -0.89 12.51
CA LEU A 84 -0.63 -1.41 13.83
C LEU A 84 -0.03 -2.79 14.14
N ASN A 85 0.77 -3.37 13.23
CA ASN A 85 1.35 -4.71 13.39
C ASN A 85 0.33 -5.83 13.60
N LEU A 86 -0.85 -5.71 13.00
CA LEU A 86 -1.86 -6.76 13.06
C LEU A 86 -1.39 -8.03 12.32
N SER A 87 -1.79 -9.19 12.85
CA SER A 87 -1.62 -10.49 12.18
C SER A 87 -2.39 -10.56 10.86
N LYS A 88 -2.19 -11.64 10.10
CA LYS A 88 -2.94 -11.87 8.85
C LYS A 88 -4.43 -12.01 9.12
N GLU A 89 -4.79 -12.75 10.16
CA GLU A 89 -6.16 -13.03 10.57
C GLU A 89 -6.85 -11.74 11.05
N GLU A 90 -6.17 -10.97 11.90
CA GLU A 90 -6.67 -9.67 12.38
C GLU A 90 -6.84 -8.67 11.24
N MET A 91 -5.90 -8.63 10.29
CA MET A 91 -5.99 -7.79 9.09
C MET A 91 -7.20 -8.19 8.23
N VAL A 92 -7.38 -9.48 7.96
CA VAL A 92 -8.51 -9.98 7.15
C VAL A 92 -9.84 -9.60 7.79
N TYR A 93 -9.97 -9.84 9.10
CA TYR A 93 -11.17 -9.45 9.84
C TYR A 93 -11.38 -7.93 9.84
N TYR A 94 -10.31 -7.14 10.01
CA TYR A 94 -10.41 -5.67 9.99
C TYR A 94 -10.81 -5.12 8.61
N VAL A 95 -10.28 -5.71 7.53
CA VAL A 95 -10.49 -5.21 6.17
C VAL A 95 -11.89 -5.54 5.68
N CYS A 96 -12.36 -6.78 5.84
CA CYS A 96 -13.64 -7.24 5.27
C CYS A 96 -14.60 -7.92 6.26
N GLY A 97 -14.26 -8.06 7.55
CA GLY A 97 -15.12 -8.67 8.57
C GLY A 97 -15.32 -10.17 8.43
N GLY A 98 -14.46 -10.85 7.65
CA GLY A 98 -14.60 -12.27 7.30
C GLY A 98 -13.37 -13.09 7.65
N ASP A 99 -13.27 -14.24 6.99
CA ASP A 99 -12.11 -15.15 7.05
C ASP A 99 -11.24 -15.05 5.80
N GLU A 100 -10.10 -15.74 5.80
CA GLU A 100 -9.14 -15.71 4.68
C GLU A 100 -9.76 -16.19 3.36
N LYS A 101 -10.67 -17.16 3.42
CA LYS A 101 -11.33 -17.69 2.22
C LYS A 101 -12.19 -16.61 1.57
N THR A 102 -13.07 -15.98 2.36
CA THR A 102 -13.93 -14.88 1.93
C THR A 102 -13.09 -13.71 1.38
N PHE A 103 -11.97 -13.43 2.04
CA PHE A 103 -11.04 -12.39 1.62
C PHE A 103 -10.46 -12.67 0.22
N LYS A 104 -9.94 -13.87 -0.02
CA LYS A 104 -9.37 -14.26 -1.32
C LYS A 104 -10.42 -14.24 -2.43
N GLU A 105 -11.64 -14.70 -2.14
CA GLU A 105 -12.76 -14.65 -3.09
C GLU A 105 -13.12 -13.21 -3.47
N LEU A 106 -13.19 -12.30 -2.49
CA LEU A 106 -13.53 -10.89 -2.72
C LEU A 106 -12.48 -10.13 -3.54
N PHE A 107 -11.19 -10.46 -3.38
CA PHE A 107 -10.10 -9.73 -4.01
C PHE A 107 -9.43 -10.46 -5.18
N HIS A 108 -9.87 -11.68 -5.50
CA HIS A 108 -9.32 -12.56 -6.53
C HIS A 108 -7.81 -12.83 -6.34
N LEU A 109 -7.44 -13.25 -5.12
CA LEU A 109 -6.06 -13.55 -4.69
C LEU A 109 -5.80 -15.05 -4.58
#